data_AF-A0A925YB46-F1
#
_entry.id   AF-A0A925YB46-F1
#
_cell.length_a   1.000
_cell.length_b   1.000
_cell.length_c   1.000
_cell.angle_alpha   90.00
_cell.angle_beta   90.00
_cell.angle_gamma   90.00
#
_symmetry.space_group_name_H-M   'P 1'
#
loop_
_entity.id
_entity.type
_entity.pdbx_description
1 polymer ?
#
loop_
_entity_poly.entity_id
_entity_poly.type
_entity_poly.pdbx_seq_one_letter_code
_entity_poly.pdbx_strand_id
1 'polypeptide(L)'
;LNESGFVEETIAAFKGRTIHAFHTEGAGGGHAPDIIKVCGLPNVIPSSTNPTRPYTKNTIDEHLDMLMVCHHLDASIPEDIAFAESRIRRETIAAEDILHDIGAFSIISSDSQAMGRVGEVVIRTWQTADKMKRQRGRLPGESGDNDNLRARRYVAKYTINPAIAQGMSREIGSIEVGKRADIVIWDPAFFGVKPSLVLLGGMIVAAPMGDPNASIPTPQPVHYRLMFGAYGKAPGAIGATFVSRAALDDGLRERIGCDKTFLPVENTRGGLSKASMILNDATPHIEVDPETYEVRADGELLTCEPATVLPMAQRYFMF
;
A
#
# COMPACT_ATOMS: atom_id res chain seq x y z
N LEU A 1 -5.88 4.60 21.51
CA LEU A 1 -6.11 4.64 22.98
C LEU A 1 -5.75 5.98 23.59
N ASN A 2 -4.75 6.69 23.08
CA ASN A 2 -4.31 7.98 23.65
C ASN A 2 -3.88 7.88 25.12
N GLU A 3 -3.42 6.70 25.54
CA GLU A 3 -3.04 6.41 26.94
C GLU A 3 -1.84 7.24 27.40
N SER A 4 -0.83 7.40 26.54
CA SER A 4 0.40 8.15 26.83
C SER A 4 0.39 9.59 26.31
N GLY A 5 -0.73 10.04 25.74
CA GLY A 5 -0.86 11.32 25.04
C GLY A 5 -1.68 11.21 23.75
N PHE A 6 -2.05 12.35 23.19
CA PHE A 6 -2.72 12.46 21.89
C PHE A 6 -1.69 12.42 20.74
N VAL A 7 -2.16 12.60 19.51
CA VAL A 7 -1.30 12.49 18.33
C VAL A 7 -0.18 13.54 18.36
N GLU A 8 -0.43 14.71 18.96
CA GLU A 8 0.51 15.81 19.11
C GLU A 8 1.73 15.42 19.97
N GLU A 9 1.52 14.68 21.07
CA GLU A 9 2.61 14.16 21.90
C GLU A 9 3.47 13.14 21.14
N THR A 10 2.84 12.27 20.36
CA THR A 10 3.55 11.32 19.48
C THR A 10 4.36 12.05 18.41
N ILE A 11 3.78 13.09 17.78
CA ILE A 11 4.48 13.95 16.82
C ILE A 11 5.67 14.65 17.48
N ALA A 12 5.51 15.20 18.68
CA ALA A 12 6.60 15.80 19.43
C ALA A 12 7.71 14.78 19.75
N ALA A 13 7.34 13.53 20.07
CA ALA A 13 8.28 12.44 20.32
C ALA A 13 9.09 12.05 19.06
N PHE A 14 8.56 12.27 17.85
CA PHE A 14 9.34 12.10 16.63
C PHE A 14 10.55 13.03 16.61
N LYS A 15 10.47 14.24 17.19
CA LYS A 15 11.54 15.24 17.18
C LYS A 15 12.05 15.54 15.76
N GLY A 16 11.12 15.64 14.80
CA GLY A 16 11.41 15.89 13.38
C GLY A 16 12.15 14.76 12.65
N ARG A 17 12.37 13.62 13.29
CA ARG A 17 13.07 12.47 12.70
C ARG A 17 12.17 11.78 11.68
N THR A 18 12.74 11.33 10.56
CA THR A 18 12.03 10.51 9.55
C THR A 18 11.30 9.34 10.22
N ILE A 19 10.07 9.04 9.80
CA ILE A 19 9.35 7.84 10.25
C ILE A 19 8.34 7.42 9.17
N HIS A 20 8.15 6.10 9.03
CA HIS A 20 7.08 5.54 8.20
C HIS A 20 5.87 5.26 9.08
N ALA A 21 4.77 5.96 8.83
CA ALA A 21 3.49 5.70 9.49
C ALA A 21 2.69 4.65 8.69
N PHE A 22 2.42 3.50 9.29
CA PHE A 22 1.49 2.50 8.76
C PHE A 22 0.04 2.95 8.88
N HIS A 23 -0.83 2.41 8.01
CA HIS A 23 -2.28 2.60 7.97
C HIS A 23 -2.73 3.98 8.50
N THR A 24 -2.19 5.03 7.90
CA THR A 24 -2.18 6.40 8.45
C THR A 24 -3.58 6.98 8.59
N GLU A 25 -4.58 6.46 7.89
CA GLU A 25 -5.98 6.84 8.10
C GLU A 25 -6.51 6.45 9.48
N GLY A 26 -6.04 5.33 10.05
CA GLY A 26 -6.28 4.95 11.45
C GLY A 26 -7.20 3.76 11.70
N ALA A 27 -7.98 3.26 10.74
CA ALA A 27 -8.78 2.06 10.91
C ALA A 27 -7.91 0.84 11.29
N GLY A 28 -6.79 0.67 10.59
CA GLY A 28 -5.77 -0.35 10.91
C GLY A 28 -5.08 -0.13 12.26
N GLY A 29 -5.12 1.09 12.82
CA GLY A 29 -4.59 1.42 14.14
C GLY A 29 -3.95 2.81 14.20
N GLY A 30 -4.12 3.50 15.34
CA GLY A 30 -3.53 4.82 15.56
C GLY A 30 -4.20 5.59 16.69
N HIS A 31 -3.78 6.84 16.86
CA HIS A 31 -4.50 7.81 17.68
C HIS A 31 -5.90 8.04 17.11
N ALA A 32 -6.91 7.87 17.96
CA ALA A 32 -8.30 8.07 17.58
C ALA A 32 -8.73 9.49 18.01
N PRO A 33 -9.39 10.28 17.14
CA PRO A 33 -9.76 9.96 15.75
C PRO A 33 -8.74 10.41 14.69
N ASP A 34 -7.61 11.00 15.08
CA ASP A 34 -6.91 12.01 14.29
C ASP A 34 -5.47 11.67 13.88
N ILE A 35 -5.09 10.39 13.92
CA ILE A 35 -3.78 9.94 13.42
C ILE A 35 -3.50 10.37 11.98
N ILE A 36 -4.55 10.53 11.15
CA ILE A 36 -4.45 10.97 9.75
C ILE A 36 -3.72 12.33 9.58
N LYS A 37 -3.70 13.17 10.63
CA LYS A 37 -2.94 14.43 10.66
C LYS A 37 -1.46 14.26 10.29
N VAL A 38 -0.85 13.11 10.62
CA VAL A 38 0.58 12.91 10.39
C VAL A 38 0.96 12.89 8.90
N CYS A 39 0.00 12.73 7.97
CA CYS A 39 0.29 12.81 6.54
C CYS A 39 0.68 14.22 6.06
N GLY A 40 0.32 15.26 6.82
CA GLY A 40 0.72 16.65 6.58
C GLY A 40 2.16 16.98 7.04
N LEU A 41 2.84 16.06 7.73
CA LEU A 41 4.16 16.32 8.30
C LEU A 41 5.30 16.04 7.31
N PRO A 42 6.33 16.90 7.24
CA PRO A 42 7.42 16.76 6.27
C PRO A 42 8.32 15.55 6.55
N ASN A 43 8.46 15.13 7.81
CA ASN A 43 9.30 14.01 8.22
C ASN A 43 8.57 12.66 8.22
N VAL A 44 7.28 12.63 7.89
CA VAL A 44 6.48 11.40 7.90
C VAL A 44 6.32 10.87 6.49
N ILE A 45 6.48 9.56 6.33
CA ILE A 45 6.16 8.82 5.11
C ILE A 45 4.84 8.07 5.39
N PRO A 46 3.69 8.59 4.96
CA PRO A 46 2.39 7.99 5.25
C PRO A 46 2.06 6.87 4.26
N SER A 47 1.54 5.76 4.78
CA SER A 47 1.03 4.65 3.98
C SER A 47 -0.38 4.25 4.41
N SER A 48 -1.14 3.71 3.46
CA SER A 48 -2.41 3.02 3.74
C SER A 48 -2.24 1.53 3.69
N THR A 49 -3.09 0.83 4.43
CA THR A 49 -3.35 -0.60 4.23
C THR A 49 -4.61 -0.76 3.37
N ASN A 50 -4.78 -1.92 2.75
CA ASN A 50 -5.68 -2.02 1.61
C ASN A 50 -7.17 -2.29 1.88
N PRO A 51 -7.66 -2.70 3.06
CA PRO A 51 -9.09 -2.98 3.21
C PRO A 51 -10.00 -1.76 3.15
N THR A 52 -9.52 -0.58 3.55
CA THR A 52 -10.28 0.67 3.42
C THR A 52 -10.34 1.18 1.99
N ARG A 53 -9.64 0.52 1.04
CA ARG A 53 -9.36 1.05 -0.29
C ARG A 53 -10.25 0.42 -1.39
N PRO A 54 -10.87 1.23 -2.24
CA PRO A 54 -11.40 2.56 -1.89
C PRO A 54 -12.56 2.44 -0.90
N TYR A 55 -13.09 3.58 -0.45
CA TYR A 55 -14.32 3.60 0.32
C TYR A 55 -15.51 3.10 -0.52
N THR A 56 -16.16 2.03 -0.06
CA THR A 56 -17.33 1.38 -0.68
C THR A 56 -18.50 1.26 0.30
N LYS A 57 -19.68 0.89 -0.22
CA LYS A 57 -20.88 0.74 0.60
C LYS A 57 -20.77 -0.32 1.71
N ASN A 58 -19.89 -1.31 1.56
CA ASN A 58 -19.71 -2.38 2.54
C ASN A 58 -18.53 -2.12 3.48
N THR A 59 -17.76 -1.05 3.27
CA THR A 59 -16.48 -0.85 3.97
C THR A 59 -16.68 -0.71 5.47
N ILE A 60 -17.66 0.09 5.91
CA ILE A 60 -17.88 0.35 7.34
C ILE A 60 -18.36 -0.90 8.06
N ASP A 61 -19.40 -1.56 7.54
CA ASP A 61 -19.97 -2.77 8.14
C ASP A 61 -18.91 -3.88 8.25
N GLU A 62 -18.13 -4.11 7.18
CA GLU A 62 -17.04 -5.08 7.21
C GLU A 62 -15.99 -4.74 8.28
N HIS A 63 -15.60 -3.48 8.40
CA HIS A 63 -14.49 -3.09 9.29
C HIS A 63 -14.91 -3.04 10.75
N LEU A 64 -16.15 -2.66 11.05
CA LEU A 64 -16.69 -2.71 12.42
C LEU A 64 -16.67 -4.15 12.93
N ASP A 65 -17.26 -5.09 12.17
CA ASP A 65 -17.30 -6.50 12.57
C ASP A 65 -15.89 -7.12 12.63
N MET A 66 -15.04 -6.82 11.63
CA MET A 66 -13.63 -7.26 11.64
C MET A 66 -12.89 -6.79 12.89
N LEU A 67 -13.06 -5.52 13.27
CA LEU A 67 -12.38 -4.95 14.44
C LEU A 67 -12.86 -5.63 15.73
N MET A 68 -14.18 -5.82 15.86
CA MET A 68 -14.79 -6.49 17.02
C MET A 68 -14.28 -7.91 17.18
N VAL A 69 -14.25 -8.69 16.09
CA VAL A 69 -13.69 -10.05 16.10
C VAL A 69 -12.21 -10.04 16.47
N CYS A 70 -11.39 -9.18 15.84
CA CYS A 70 -9.95 -9.15 16.09
C CYS A 70 -9.58 -8.77 17.53
N HIS A 71 -10.39 -7.93 18.18
CA HIS A 71 -10.13 -7.47 19.55
C HIS A 71 -10.98 -8.20 20.60
N HIS A 72 -11.75 -9.22 20.19
CA HIS A 72 -12.65 -9.98 21.06
C HIS A 72 -13.63 -9.07 21.84
N LEU A 73 -14.16 -8.06 21.15
CA LEU A 73 -15.12 -7.10 21.70
C LEU A 73 -16.53 -7.70 21.72
N ASP A 74 -17.35 -7.25 22.67
CA ASP A 74 -18.74 -7.67 22.82
C ASP A 74 -19.71 -6.55 22.47
N ALA A 75 -20.62 -6.80 21.52
CA ALA A 75 -21.64 -5.84 21.10
C ALA A 75 -22.62 -5.43 22.21
N SER A 76 -22.69 -6.22 23.29
CA SER A 76 -23.49 -5.91 24.47
C SER A 76 -22.80 -4.98 25.48
N ILE A 77 -21.51 -4.70 25.30
CA ILE A 77 -20.72 -3.79 26.15
C ILE A 77 -20.63 -2.41 25.47
N PRO A 78 -21.23 -1.34 26.04
CA PRO A 78 -21.22 -0.01 25.43
C PRO A 78 -19.82 0.56 25.18
N GLU A 79 -18.87 0.29 26.07
CA GLU A 79 -17.48 0.75 25.96
C GLU A 79 -16.74 0.10 24.78
N ASP A 80 -17.07 -1.15 24.47
CA ASP A 80 -16.51 -1.90 23.34
C ASP A 80 -17.03 -1.33 22.02
N ILE A 81 -18.32 -0.99 21.95
CA ILE A 81 -18.91 -0.28 20.81
C ILE A 81 -18.28 1.11 20.65
N ALA A 82 -18.16 1.86 21.74
CA ALA A 82 -17.54 3.19 21.71
C ALA A 82 -16.08 3.13 21.21
N PHE A 83 -15.32 2.12 21.64
CA PHE A 83 -13.97 1.88 21.12
C PHE A 83 -13.99 1.56 19.61
N ALA A 84 -14.90 0.68 19.17
CA ALA A 84 -15.01 0.31 17.77
C ALA A 84 -15.37 1.51 16.87
N GLU A 85 -16.36 2.29 17.26
CA GLU A 85 -16.81 3.51 16.57
C GLU A 85 -15.74 4.62 16.57
N SER A 86 -14.94 4.72 17.64
CA SER A 86 -13.81 5.65 17.67
C SER A 86 -12.73 5.32 16.63
N ARG A 87 -12.63 4.04 16.23
CA ARG A 87 -11.57 3.53 15.34
C ARG A 87 -12.02 3.37 13.89
N ILE A 88 -13.26 2.94 13.63
CA ILE A 88 -13.81 2.76 12.29
C ILE A 88 -14.70 3.95 11.95
N ARG A 89 -14.13 4.93 11.26
CA ARG A 89 -14.79 6.21 10.98
C ARG A 89 -15.01 6.37 9.48
N ARG A 90 -16.21 6.77 9.09
CA ARG A 90 -16.55 6.97 7.68
C ARG A 90 -15.77 8.14 7.09
N GLU A 91 -15.61 9.18 7.88
CA GLU A 91 -15.07 10.47 7.52
C GLU A 91 -13.60 10.35 7.14
N THR A 92 -12.79 9.68 7.97
CA THR A 92 -11.36 9.48 7.71
C THR A 92 -11.12 8.47 6.57
N ILE A 93 -11.94 7.41 6.46
CA ILE A 93 -11.88 6.45 5.34
C ILE A 93 -12.20 7.14 3.99
N ALA A 94 -13.19 8.04 3.97
CA ALA A 94 -13.53 8.83 2.79
C ALA A 94 -12.45 9.86 2.45
N ALA A 95 -11.86 10.52 3.45
CA ALA A 95 -10.76 11.46 3.27
C ALA A 95 -9.50 10.79 2.72
N GLU A 96 -9.20 9.56 3.16
CA GLU A 96 -8.04 8.77 2.72
C GLU A 96 -8.04 8.55 1.20
N ASP A 97 -9.21 8.35 0.56
CA ASP A 97 -9.31 8.25 -0.90
C ASP A 97 -8.77 9.51 -1.60
N ILE A 98 -9.17 10.68 -1.10
CA ILE A 98 -8.81 11.98 -1.68
C ILE A 98 -7.35 12.31 -1.37
N LEU A 99 -6.88 12.01 -0.16
CA LEU A 99 -5.49 12.19 0.25
C LEU A 99 -4.52 11.35 -0.61
N HIS A 100 -4.95 10.18 -1.06
CA HIS A 100 -4.22 9.44 -2.09
C HIS A 100 -4.19 10.16 -3.44
N ASP A 101 -5.33 10.68 -3.89
CA ASP A 101 -5.47 11.30 -5.22
C ASP A 101 -4.67 12.60 -5.32
N ILE A 102 -4.58 13.39 -4.25
CA ILE A 102 -3.76 14.61 -4.20
C ILE A 102 -2.28 14.33 -3.91
N GLY A 103 -1.92 13.11 -3.50
CA GLY A 103 -0.54 12.72 -3.20
C GLY A 103 -0.08 13.03 -1.77
N ALA A 104 -1.00 13.24 -0.84
CA ALA A 104 -0.69 13.36 0.59
C ALA A 104 -0.43 12.01 1.26
N PHE A 105 -0.94 10.90 0.69
CA PHE A 105 -0.52 9.55 1.05
C PHE A 105 0.41 8.97 -0.01
N SER A 106 1.53 8.39 0.43
CA SER A 106 2.65 8.07 -0.47
C SER A 106 2.77 6.60 -0.83
N ILE A 107 2.21 5.71 0.00
CA ILE A 107 2.36 4.26 -0.14
C ILE A 107 1.02 3.55 0.07
N ILE A 108 0.79 2.45 -0.65
CA ILE A 108 -0.27 1.48 -0.37
C ILE A 108 0.38 0.13 -0.10
N SER A 109 0.04 -0.47 1.04
CA SER A 109 0.50 -1.79 1.50
C SER A 109 -0.70 -2.70 1.81
N SER A 110 -0.43 -3.97 2.15
CA SER A 110 -1.47 -4.94 2.45
C SER A 110 -1.97 -4.84 3.89
N ASP A 111 -1.08 -5.12 4.86
CA ASP A 111 -1.35 -5.61 6.22
C ASP A 111 -1.76 -7.09 6.27
N SER A 112 -0.96 -7.94 5.62
CA SER A 112 -1.34 -9.30 5.27
C SER A 112 -1.87 -10.12 6.44
N GLN A 113 -3.16 -10.49 6.38
CA GLN A 113 -3.89 -11.27 7.39
C GLN A 113 -3.98 -10.62 8.78
N ALA A 114 -3.71 -9.32 8.88
CA ALA A 114 -3.78 -8.55 10.12
C ALA A 114 -4.53 -7.23 9.86
N MET A 115 -5.78 -7.33 9.39
CA MET A 115 -6.53 -6.22 8.78
C MET A 115 -6.01 -5.82 7.39
N GLY A 116 -5.72 -6.81 6.54
CA GLY A 116 -5.20 -6.58 5.19
C GLY A 116 -5.12 -7.80 4.30
N ARG A 117 -5.12 -7.56 2.98
CA ARG A 117 -5.22 -8.61 1.94
C ARG A 117 -3.98 -8.65 1.06
N VAL A 118 -3.12 -9.67 1.21
CA VAL A 118 -1.79 -9.71 0.54
C VAL A 118 -1.85 -9.63 -0.99
N GLY A 119 -2.86 -10.25 -1.61
CA GLY A 119 -3.03 -10.32 -3.07
C GLY A 119 -3.66 -9.07 -3.70
N GLU A 120 -4.05 -8.07 -2.92
CA GLU A 120 -4.92 -6.99 -3.39
C GLU A 120 -4.26 -5.60 -3.40
N VAL A 121 -2.99 -5.46 -3.03
CA VAL A 121 -2.29 -4.16 -3.00
C VAL A 121 -2.40 -3.42 -4.34
N VAL A 122 -2.09 -4.11 -5.44
CA VAL A 122 -2.12 -3.54 -6.79
C VAL A 122 -3.55 -3.23 -7.22
N ILE A 123 -4.48 -4.17 -7.07
CA ILE A 123 -5.89 -4.00 -7.46
C ILE A 123 -6.52 -2.81 -6.73
N ARG A 124 -6.33 -2.74 -5.40
CA ARG A 124 -6.92 -1.71 -4.54
C ARG A 124 -6.37 -0.32 -4.85
N THR A 125 -5.10 -0.24 -5.25
CA THR A 125 -4.50 0.99 -5.77
C THR A 125 -5.25 1.49 -7.01
N TRP A 126 -5.48 0.61 -7.99
CA TRP A 126 -6.14 0.99 -9.25
C TRP A 126 -7.64 1.22 -9.11
N GLN A 127 -8.32 0.49 -8.22
CA GLN A 127 -9.72 0.76 -7.86
C GLN A 127 -9.87 2.14 -7.20
N THR A 128 -8.92 2.55 -6.36
CA THR A 128 -8.90 3.89 -5.77
C THR A 128 -8.69 4.96 -6.85
N ALA A 129 -7.74 4.75 -7.77
CA ALA A 129 -7.54 5.66 -8.90
C ALA A 129 -8.79 5.80 -9.80
N ASP A 130 -9.47 4.70 -10.12
CA ASP A 130 -10.72 4.69 -10.90
C ASP A 130 -11.83 5.45 -10.19
N LYS A 131 -12.07 5.17 -8.90
CA LYS A 131 -13.09 5.87 -8.12
C LYS A 131 -12.81 7.38 -8.09
N MET A 132 -11.57 7.77 -7.82
CA MET A 132 -11.19 9.19 -7.77
C MET A 132 -11.31 9.88 -9.12
N LYS A 133 -10.96 9.21 -10.22
CA LYS A 133 -11.24 9.73 -11.57
C LYS A 133 -12.73 9.96 -11.79
N ARG A 134 -13.59 8.99 -11.43
CA ARG A 134 -15.04 9.09 -11.65
C ARG A 134 -15.68 10.23 -10.86
N GLN A 135 -15.23 10.45 -9.62
CA GLN A 135 -15.85 11.43 -8.73
C GLN A 135 -15.21 12.82 -8.80
N ARG A 136 -13.90 12.90 -9.07
CA ARG A 136 -13.14 14.17 -9.06
C ARG A 136 -12.67 14.61 -10.44
N GLY A 137 -12.90 13.79 -11.47
CA GLY A 137 -12.47 14.08 -12.82
C GLY A 137 -10.95 14.01 -12.98
N ARG A 138 -10.43 14.86 -13.84
CA ARG A 138 -9.02 14.89 -14.25
C ARG A 138 -8.15 15.57 -13.18
N LEU A 139 -6.93 15.05 -12.97
CA LEU A 139 -5.99 15.71 -12.05
C LEU A 139 -5.51 17.06 -12.60
N PRO A 140 -5.29 18.06 -11.73
CA PRO A 140 -4.57 19.28 -12.09
C PRO A 140 -3.18 18.95 -12.66
N GLY A 141 -2.81 19.60 -13.76
CA GLY A 141 -1.49 19.42 -14.41
C GLY A 141 -1.38 18.22 -15.37
N GLU A 142 -2.42 17.41 -15.51
CA GLU A 142 -2.47 16.35 -16.53
C GLU A 142 -2.43 16.96 -17.94
N SER A 143 -1.72 16.35 -18.90
CA SER A 143 -1.56 16.85 -20.28
C SER A 143 -2.00 15.83 -21.33
N GLY A 144 -2.72 16.29 -22.37
CA GLY A 144 -3.31 15.44 -23.42
C GLY A 144 -4.60 14.75 -22.99
N ASP A 145 -5.19 13.91 -23.84
CA ASP A 145 -6.43 13.17 -23.54
C ASP A 145 -6.12 11.78 -22.95
N ASN A 146 -5.71 11.77 -21.68
CA ASN A 146 -5.27 10.58 -20.94
C ASN A 146 -5.25 10.84 -19.42
N ASP A 147 -4.89 9.82 -18.64
CA ASP A 147 -4.74 9.86 -17.18
C ASP A 147 -3.30 9.55 -16.73
N ASN A 148 -2.28 9.90 -17.52
CA ASN A 148 -0.91 9.48 -17.28
C ASN A 148 -0.31 10.01 -15.97
N LEU A 149 -0.62 11.25 -15.57
CA LEU A 149 -0.19 11.80 -14.28
C LEU A 149 -0.82 11.00 -13.13
N ARG A 150 -2.12 10.71 -13.19
CA ARG A 150 -2.78 9.86 -12.17
C ARG A 150 -2.16 8.46 -12.16
N ALA A 151 -1.99 7.84 -13.31
CA ALA A 151 -1.42 6.50 -13.41
C ALA A 151 0.00 6.43 -12.82
N ARG A 152 0.87 7.41 -13.14
CA ARG A 152 2.22 7.51 -12.57
C ARG A 152 2.21 7.77 -11.05
N ARG A 153 1.31 8.65 -10.57
CA ARG A 153 1.15 8.92 -9.14
C ARG A 153 0.77 7.65 -8.37
N TYR A 154 -0.15 6.85 -8.91
CA TYR A 154 -0.65 5.65 -8.23
C TYR A 154 0.29 4.45 -8.35
N VAL A 155 0.93 4.21 -9.50
CA VAL A 155 1.92 3.11 -9.61
C VAL A 155 3.11 3.33 -8.67
N ALA A 156 3.50 4.59 -8.42
CA ALA A 156 4.58 4.90 -7.48
C ALA A 156 4.28 4.43 -6.05
N LYS A 157 3.00 4.36 -5.65
CA LYS A 157 2.56 4.01 -4.28
C LYS A 157 2.88 2.57 -3.88
N TYR A 158 3.01 1.66 -4.84
CA TYR A 158 3.35 0.25 -4.57
C TYR A 158 4.65 -0.21 -5.25
N THR A 159 5.37 0.70 -5.92
CA THR A 159 6.64 0.38 -6.58
C THR A 159 7.79 1.20 -5.97
N ILE A 160 8.01 2.43 -6.41
CA ILE A 160 9.20 3.20 -6.04
C ILE A 160 9.14 3.80 -4.63
N ASN A 161 7.97 4.27 -4.17
CA ASN A 161 7.87 4.92 -2.85
C ASN A 161 8.11 3.95 -1.69
N PRO A 162 7.57 2.70 -1.69
CA PRO A 162 7.95 1.70 -0.69
C PRO A 162 9.45 1.40 -0.71
N ALA A 163 10.05 1.29 -1.90
CA ALA A 163 11.48 1.03 -2.03
C ALA A 163 12.33 2.18 -1.48
N ILE A 164 11.94 3.44 -1.71
CA ILE A 164 12.64 4.61 -1.14
C ILE A 164 12.50 4.61 0.39
N ALA A 165 11.28 4.43 0.90
CA ALA A 165 10.99 4.46 2.33
C ALA A 165 11.79 3.41 3.12
N GLN A 166 12.01 2.25 2.51
CA GLN A 166 12.71 1.11 3.11
C GLN A 166 14.20 1.03 2.72
N GLY A 167 14.73 2.02 2.00
CA GLY A 167 16.15 2.07 1.63
C GLY A 167 16.58 1.01 0.62
N MET A 168 15.66 0.59 -0.26
CA MET A 168 15.84 -0.46 -1.28
C MET A 168 15.81 0.10 -2.71
N SER A 169 15.58 1.41 -2.89
CA SER A 169 15.31 2.03 -4.20
C SER A 169 16.48 2.00 -5.18
N ARG A 170 17.71 1.73 -4.72
CA ARG A 170 18.85 1.47 -5.60
C ARG A 170 18.70 0.17 -6.39
N GLU A 171 18.04 -0.82 -5.80
CA GLU A 171 18.01 -2.19 -6.31
C GLU A 171 16.68 -2.52 -7.00
N ILE A 172 15.56 -1.98 -6.48
CA ILE A 172 14.20 -2.32 -6.92
C ILE A 172 13.28 -1.08 -6.96
N GLY A 173 12.02 -1.29 -7.36
CA GLY A 173 10.94 -0.30 -7.27
C GLY A 173 10.61 0.43 -8.56
N SER A 174 11.38 0.22 -9.64
CA SER A 174 11.11 0.83 -10.96
C SER A 174 11.90 0.11 -12.07
N ILE A 175 11.48 0.33 -13.31
CA ILE A 175 12.20 -0.15 -14.51
C ILE A 175 13.22 0.93 -14.89
N GLU A 176 14.41 0.83 -14.33
CA GLU A 176 15.54 1.74 -14.59
C GLU A 176 16.83 0.95 -14.80
N VAL A 177 17.71 1.44 -15.66
CA VAL A 177 19.01 0.79 -15.94
C VAL A 177 19.81 0.68 -14.64
N GLY A 178 20.37 -0.51 -14.38
CA GLY A 178 21.16 -0.80 -13.19
C GLY A 178 20.37 -1.43 -12.03
N LYS A 179 19.03 -1.40 -12.08
CA LYS A 179 18.18 -2.11 -11.10
C LYS A 179 17.97 -3.58 -11.47
N ARG A 180 17.51 -4.36 -10.50
CA ARG A 180 17.15 -5.77 -10.69
C ARG A 180 15.99 -5.90 -11.69
N ALA A 181 16.06 -6.92 -12.54
CA ALA A 181 15.01 -7.26 -13.50
C ALA A 181 13.83 -8.01 -12.84
N ASP A 182 13.25 -7.39 -11.81
CA ASP A 182 12.04 -7.84 -11.14
C ASP A 182 10.83 -7.18 -11.85
N ILE A 183 10.25 -7.89 -12.81
CA ILE A 183 9.32 -7.33 -13.82
C ILE A 183 8.02 -8.12 -13.84
N VAL A 184 6.90 -7.42 -13.98
CA VAL A 184 5.59 -8.03 -14.17
C VAL A 184 5.04 -7.63 -15.54
N ILE A 185 4.66 -8.62 -16.34
CA ILE A 185 4.06 -8.43 -17.66
C ILE A 185 2.54 -8.61 -17.54
N TRP A 186 1.80 -7.71 -18.18
CA TRP A 186 0.35 -7.66 -18.13
C TRP A 186 -0.24 -7.66 -19.53
N ASP A 187 -1.28 -8.47 -19.73
CA ASP A 187 -2.26 -8.20 -20.77
C ASP A 187 -3.11 -6.98 -20.34
N PRO A 188 -3.32 -5.96 -21.20
CA PRO A 188 -4.10 -4.78 -20.87
C PRO A 188 -5.50 -5.08 -20.29
N ALA A 189 -6.18 -6.13 -20.76
CA ALA A 189 -7.50 -6.51 -20.27
C ALA A 189 -7.49 -7.04 -18.82
N PHE A 190 -6.32 -7.46 -18.33
CA PHE A 190 -6.09 -8.01 -16.98
C PHE A 190 -5.16 -7.14 -16.13
N PHE A 191 -4.79 -5.95 -16.62
CA PHE A 191 -3.87 -5.04 -15.93
C PHE A 191 -4.33 -4.77 -14.49
N GLY A 192 -3.40 -4.93 -13.56
CA GLY A 192 -3.64 -4.75 -12.12
C GLY A 192 -4.30 -5.95 -11.44
N VAL A 193 -4.92 -6.89 -12.18
CA VAL A 193 -5.71 -8.01 -11.62
C VAL A 193 -4.99 -9.35 -11.66
N LYS A 194 -4.62 -9.82 -12.86
CA LYS A 194 -3.99 -11.13 -13.10
C LYS A 194 -2.85 -10.99 -14.11
N PRO A 195 -1.57 -10.93 -13.67
CA PRO A 195 -0.43 -10.75 -14.57
C PRO A 195 -0.18 -11.96 -15.48
N SER A 196 0.34 -11.71 -16.68
CA SER A 196 0.73 -12.74 -17.64
C SER A 196 2.04 -13.42 -17.27
N LEU A 197 3.02 -12.68 -16.73
CA LEU A 197 4.30 -13.22 -16.26
C LEU A 197 4.77 -12.43 -15.04
N VAL A 198 5.37 -13.13 -14.07
CA VAL A 198 6.11 -12.53 -12.96
C VAL A 198 7.56 -13.00 -13.05
N LEU A 199 8.48 -12.06 -13.16
CA LEU A 199 9.91 -12.29 -13.26
C LEU A 199 10.62 -11.75 -12.02
N LEU A 200 11.59 -12.51 -11.51
CA LEU A 200 12.57 -12.05 -10.53
C LEU A 200 13.98 -12.28 -11.07
N GLY A 201 14.84 -11.26 -10.97
CA GLY A 201 16.21 -11.31 -11.49
C GLY A 201 16.30 -11.77 -12.95
N GLY A 202 15.29 -11.46 -13.77
CA GLY A 202 15.23 -11.86 -15.19
C GLY A 202 14.72 -13.28 -15.46
N MET A 203 14.39 -14.07 -14.44
CA MET A 203 13.79 -15.41 -14.61
C MET A 203 12.30 -15.40 -14.26
N ILE A 204 11.48 -16.10 -15.04
CA ILE A 204 10.06 -16.27 -14.74
C ILE A 204 9.92 -17.14 -13.47
N VAL A 205 9.23 -16.61 -12.46
CA VAL A 205 8.95 -17.30 -11.19
C VAL A 205 7.52 -17.81 -11.10
N ALA A 206 6.58 -17.13 -11.77
CA ALA A 206 5.19 -17.56 -11.83
C ALA A 206 4.54 -17.08 -13.13
N ALA A 207 3.64 -17.91 -13.67
CA ALA A 207 2.83 -17.60 -14.85
C ALA A 207 1.52 -18.41 -14.83
N PRO A 208 0.43 -17.93 -15.45
CA PRO A 208 -0.72 -18.75 -15.77
C PRO A 208 -0.31 -19.82 -16.79
N MET A 209 -0.59 -21.09 -16.49
CA MET A 209 -0.17 -22.22 -17.31
C MET A 209 -1.28 -23.27 -17.36
N GLY A 210 -1.58 -23.72 -18.59
CA GLY A 210 -2.59 -24.72 -18.91
C GLY A 210 -2.23 -26.15 -18.49
N ASP A 211 -2.90 -27.13 -19.08
CA ASP A 211 -2.60 -28.55 -18.88
C ASP A 211 -1.15 -28.88 -19.32
N PRO A 212 -0.27 -29.35 -18.41
CA PRO A 212 1.10 -29.71 -18.75
C PRO A 212 1.24 -30.86 -19.75
N ASN A 213 0.21 -31.68 -19.94
CA ASN A 213 0.21 -32.79 -20.91
C ASN A 213 -0.42 -32.39 -22.26
N ALA A 214 -0.95 -31.17 -22.39
CA ALA A 214 -1.49 -30.71 -23.65
C ALA A 214 -0.40 -30.43 -24.69
N SER A 215 -0.78 -30.36 -25.97
CA SER A 215 0.16 -30.12 -27.07
C SER A 215 0.76 -28.70 -27.10
N ILE A 216 0.16 -27.77 -26.37
CA ILE A 216 0.54 -26.33 -26.26
C ILE A 216 0.19 -25.82 -24.84
N PRO A 217 0.71 -24.68 -24.36
CA PRO A 217 0.57 -24.26 -22.96
C PRO A 217 -0.77 -23.58 -22.57
N THR A 218 -1.66 -23.35 -23.52
CA THR A 218 -2.92 -22.59 -23.35
C THR A 218 -4.20 -23.40 -23.11
N PRO A 219 -4.30 -24.72 -23.40
CA PRO A 219 -5.47 -25.53 -23.09
C PRO A 219 -5.77 -25.55 -21.59
N GLN A 220 -7.06 -25.54 -21.26
CA GLN A 220 -7.54 -25.49 -19.89
C GLN A 220 -7.23 -26.79 -19.12
N PRO A 221 -7.09 -26.73 -17.78
CA PRO A 221 -7.26 -25.56 -16.91
C PRO A 221 -6.01 -24.67 -16.80
N VAL A 222 -6.19 -23.37 -17.00
CA VAL A 222 -5.15 -22.35 -16.83
C VAL A 222 -5.26 -21.73 -15.44
N HIS A 223 -4.22 -21.91 -14.63
CA HIS A 223 -4.06 -21.25 -13.33
C HIS A 223 -2.60 -20.90 -13.09
N TYR A 224 -2.30 -20.05 -12.10
CA TYR A 224 -0.92 -19.75 -11.76
C TYR A 224 -0.19 -21.00 -11.30
N ARG A 225 1.00 -21.20 -11.87
CA ARG A 225 1.95 -22.24 -11.46
C ARG A 225 3.31 -21.57 -11.24
N LEU A 226 4.09 -22.16 -10.34
CA LEU A 226 5.49 -21.78 -10.19
C LEU A 226 6.27 -22.23 -11.42
N MET A 227 7.23 -21.40 -11.82
CA MET A 227 8.09 -21.61 -12.99
C MET A 227 9.53 -21.87 -12.54
N PHE A 228 10.46 -22.08 -13.49
CA PHE A 228 11.83 -22.49 -13.18
C PHE A 228 12.56 -21.57 -12.18
N GLY A 229 12.29 -20.27 -12.17
CA GLY A 229 12.89 -19.34 -11.21
C GLY A 229 12.54 -19.61 -9.75
N ALA A 230 11.49 -20.41 -9.48
CA ALA A 230 11.03 -20.75 -8.14
C ALA A 230 11.58 -22.08 -7.60
N TYR A 231 12.35 -22.85 -8.37
CA TYR A 231 12.76 -24.20 -8.02
C TYR A 231 14.28 -24.37 -7.83
N GLY A 232 14.66 -25.34 -6.99
CA GLY A 232 16.06 -25.70 -6.75
C GLY A 232 16.88 -24.54 -6.19
N LYS A 233 18.05 -24.28 -6.78
CA LYS A 233 18.93 -23.16 -6.39
C LYS A 233 18.64 -21.85 -7.11
N ALA A 234 17.68 -21.82 -8.05
CA ALA A 234 17.33 -20.60 -8.77
C ALA A 234 16.86 -19.46 -7.83
N PRO A 235 16.01 -19.70 -6.80
CA PRO A 235 15.62 -18.65 -5.86
C PRO A 235 16.79 -18.01 -5.10
N GLY A 236 17.86 -18.79 -4.84
CA GLY A 236 19.10 -18.29 -4.24
C GLY A 236 19.88 -17.40 -5.21
N ALA A 237 19.99 -17.82 -6.47
CA ALA A 237 20.75 -17.09 -7.49
C ALA A 237 20.07 -15.79 -7.95
N ILE A 238 18.74 -15.80 -8.10
CA ILE A 238 18.00 -14.62 -8.61
C ILE A 238 17.48 -13.71 -7.50
N GLY A 239 17.28 -14.25 -6.30
CA GLY A 239 16.73 -13.53 -5.16
C GLY A 239 17.77 -12.66 -4.45
N ALA A 240 17.27 -11.73 -3.63
CA ALA A 240 18.08 -10.97 -2.69
C ALA A 240 17.39 -10.95 -1.32
N THR A 241 18.19 -10.80 -0.27
CA THR A 241 17.72 -10.54 1.10
C THR A 241 18.23 -9.16 1.50
N PHE A 242 17.32 -8.23 1.77
CA PHE A 242 17.70 -6.91 2.26
C PHE A 242 17.96 -6.96 3.77
N VAL A 243 19.11 -6.43 4.19
CA VAL A 243 19.57 -6.46 5.59
C VAL A 243 20.10 -5.09 6.01
N SER A 244 20.30 -4.88 7.32
CA SER A 244 21.02 -3.70 7.79
C SER A 244 22.49 -3.77 7.36
N ARG A 245 23.14 -2.60 7.22
CA ARG A 245 24.58 -2.52 6.95
C ARG A 245 25.39 -3.33 7.97
N ALA A 246 25.05 -3.21 9.24
CA ALA A 246 25.72 -3.94 10.32
C ALA A 246 25.64 -5.46 10.16
N ALA A 247 24.49 -6.01 9.74
CA ALA A 247 24.34 -7.45 9.51
C ALA A 247 25.16 -7.93 8.30
N LEU A 248 25.30 -7.09 7.27
CA LEU A 248 26.16 -7.39 6.13
C LEU A 248 27.64 -7.41 6.55
N ASP A 249 28.09 -6.37 7.28
CA ASP A 249 29.48 -6.21 7.72
C ASP A 249 29.91 -7.28 8.74
N ASP A 250 28.96 -7.82 9.52
CA ASP A 250 29.17 -8.95 10.45
C ASP A 250 29.29 -10.33 9.75
N GLY A 251 29.14 -10.38 8.42
CA GLY A 251 29.21 -11.64 7.67
C GLY A 251 28.04 -12.59 7.98
N LEU A 252 26.86 -12.04 8.30
CA LEU A 252 25.68 -12.82 8.71
C LEU A 252 25.32 -13.88 7.66
N ARG A 253 25.44 -13.55 6.37
CA ARG A 253 25.12 -14.43 5.26
C ARG A 253 25.91 -15.74 5.32
N GLU A 254 27.22 -15.63 5.52
CA GLU A 254 28.15 -16.77 5.59
C GLU A 254 27.89 -17.58 6.86
N ARG A 255 27.65 -16.91 7.99
CA ARG A 255 27.37 -17.55 9.28
C ARG A 255 26.11 -18.44 9.25
N ILE A 256 25.06 -18.00 8.54
CA ILE A 256 23.81 -18.76 8.44
C ILE A 256 23.72 -19.63 7.17
N GLY A 257 24.73 -19.58 6.30
CA GLY A 257 24.77 -20.35 5.05
C GLY A 257 23.64 -20.00 4.08
N CYS A 258 23.27 -18.72 3.94
CA CYS A 258 22.19 -18.32 3.03
C CYS A 258 22.69 -18.22 1.57
N ASP A 259 22.04 -18.95 0.66
CA ASP A 259 22.37 -18.92 -0.77
C ASP A 259 22.10 -17.54 -1.42
N LYS A 260 21.08 -16.81 -0.94
CA LYS A 260 20.70 -15.49 -1.50
C LYS A 260 21.78 -14.45 -1.26
N THR A 261 21.92 -13.53 -2.22
CA THR A 261 22.74 -12.33 -2.05
C THR A 261 22.13 -11.43 -0.99
N PHE A 262 22.96 -10.93 -0.07
CA PHE A 262 22.53 -9.93 0.90
C PHE A 262 22.80 -8.53 0.36
N LEU A 263 21.77 -7.67 0.39
CA LEU A 263 21.86 -6.29 -0.06
C LEU A 263 21.59 -5.37 1.14
N PRO A 264 22.44 -4.36 1.40
CA PRO A 264 22.25 -3.47 2.53
C PRO A 264 21.14 -2.46 2.20
N VAL A 265 20.21 -2.24 3.14
CA VAL A 265 19.35 -1.05 3.07
C VAL A 265 20.18 0.21 3.28
N GLU A 266 19.86 1.28 2.55
CA GLU A 266 20.58 2.55 2.61
C GLU A 266 19.66 3.77 2.68
N ASN A 267 20.18 4.88 3.20
CA ASN A 267 19.51 6.18 3.23
C ASN A 267 18.07 6.21 3.82
N THR A 268 17.80 5.44 4.88
CA THR A 268 16.51 5.51 5.58
C THR A 268 16.39 6.72 6.52
N ARG A 269 17.47 7.50 6.68
CA ARG A 269 17.58 8.65 7.59
C ARG A 269 18.19 9.91 6.97
N GLY A 270 18.98 9.80 5.90
CA GLY A 270 19.88 10.84 5.40
C GLY A 270 19.20 11.95 4.61
N GLY A 271 18.16 12.56 5.19
CA GLY A 271 17.31 13.57 4.54
C GLY A 271 16.04 13.00 3.90
N LEU A 272 15.79 11.70 4.06
CA LEU A 272 14.53 11.07 3.65
C LEU A 272 13.34 11.76 4.33
N SER A 273 12.41 12.25 3.52
CA SER A 273 11.25 13.04 3.94
C SER A 273 10.07 12.82 3.00
N LYS A 274 8.93 13.45 3.28
CA LYS A 274 7.77 13.44 2.39
C LYS A 274 8.11 13.95 0.99
N ALA A 275 8.99 14.94 0.87
CA ALA A 275 9.48 15.47 -0.40
C ALA A 275 10.27 14.46 -1.25
N SER A 276 10.72 13.35 -0.65
CA SER A 276 11.39 12.26 -1.38
C SER A 276 10.40 11.31 -2.06
N MET A 277 9.10 11.42 -1.79
CA MET A 277 8.07 10.51 -2.30
C MET A 277 7.63 10.91 -3.70
N ILE A 278 7.97 10.10 -4.69
CA ILE A 278 7.75 10.38 -6.11
C ILE A 278 6.25 10.58 -6.39
N LEU A 279 5.91 11.79 -6.88
CA LEU A 279 4.56 12.25 -7.21
C LEU A 279 3.55 12.24 -6.05
N ASN A 280 4.02 12.04 -4.82
CA ASN A 280 3.21 11.89 -3.61
C ASN A 280 3.86 12.59 -2.41
N ASP A 281 4.25 13.84 -2.62
CA ASP A 281 5.03 14.69 -1.73
C ASP A 281 4.20 15.79 -1.05
N ALA A 282 2.88 15.81 -1.23
CA ALA A 282 2.03 16.87 -0.70
C ALA A 282 1.98 16.84 0.84
N THR A 283 2.11 18.01 1.46
CA THR A 283 2.03 18.22 2.92
C THR A 283 0.94 19.25 3.26
N PRO A 284 -0.35 18.94 3.01
CA PRO A 284 -1.44 19.85 3.37
C PRO A 284 -1.53 20.01 4.90
N HIS A 285 -2.07 21.15 5.34
CA HIS A 285 -2.46 21.32 6.74
C HIS A 285 -3.73 20.50 7.01
N ILE A 286 -3.63 19.46 7.83
CA ILE A 286 -4.73 18.54 8.13
C ILE A 286 -5.37 18.88 9.47
N GLU A 287 -6.68 19.00 9.46
CA GLU A 287 -7.52 19.14 10.64
C GLU A 287 -8.52 18.00 10.71
N VAL A 288 -8.81 17.54 11.94
CA VAL A 288 -9.83 16.53 12.22
C VAL A 288 -10.64 17.05 13.38
N ASP A 289 -11.95 17.19 13.18
CA ASP A 289 -12.85 17.59 14.23
C ASP A 289 -13.02 16.43 15.25
N PRO A 290 -12.83 16.67 16.56
CA PRO A 290 -12.80 15.60 17.55
C PRO A 290 -14.18 14.99 17.85
N GLU A 291 -15.27 15.63 17.44
CA GLU A 291 -16.64 15.16 17.71
C GLU A 291 -17.30 14.58 16.47
N THR A 292 -17.13 15.24 15.32
CA THR A 292 -17.74 14.85 14.05
C THR A 292 -16.82 14.02 13.16
N TYR A 293 -15.52 13.99 13.47
CA TYR A 293 -14.46 13.34 12.68
C TYR A 293 -14.28 13.89 11.26
N GLU A 294 -14.92 15.02 10.93
CA GLU A 294 -14.72 15.71 9.66
C GLU A 294 -13.23 16.01 9.45
N VAL A 295 -12.72 15.57 8.30
CA VAL A 295 -11.33 15.82 7.91
C VAL A 295 -11.27 16.98 6.94
N ARG A 296 -10.39 17.95 7.21
CA ARG A 296 -10.12 19.07 6.32
C ARG A 296 -8.65 19.10 5.91
N ALA A 297 -8.39 19.42 4.66
CA ALA A 297 -7.05 19.76 4.17
C ALA A 297 -7.05 21.21 3.69
N ASP A 298 -6.19 22.03 4.27
CA ASP A 298 -6.08 23.47 3.97
C ASP A 298 -7.45 24.18 4.08
N GLY A 299 -8.29 23.75 5.04
CA GLY A 299 -9.64 24.25 5.29
C GLY A 299 -10.75 23.59 4.45
N GLU A 300 -10.41 22.85 3.40
CA GLU A 300 -11.38 22.18 2.53
C GLU A 300 -11.81 20.82 3.11
N LEU A 301 -13.13 20.59 3.20
CA LEU A 301 -13.69 19.32 3.66
C LEU A 301 -13.37 18.18 2.68
N LEU A 302 -12.77 17.10 3.20
CA LEU A 302 -12.41 15.92 2.44
C LEU A 302 -13.46 14.82 2.64
N THR A 303 -14.43 14.75 1.72
CA THR A 303 -15.46 13.70 1.73
C THR A 303 -15.76 13.21 0.32
N CYS A 304 -16.14 11.93 0.21
CA CYS A 304 -16.51 11.31 -1.05
C CYS A 304 -17.55 10.20 -0.84
N GLU A 305 -18.38 9.97 -1.86
CA GLU A 305 -19.43 8.95 -1.79
C GLU A 305 -18.85 7.53 -1.87
N PRO A 306 -19.42 6.55 -1.16
CA PRO A 306 -19.01 5.16 -1.27
C PRO A 306 -19.29 4.61 -2.67
N ALA A 307 -18.32 3.89 -3.25
CA ALA A 307 -18.57 3.15 -4.49
C ALA A 307 -19.55 1.99 -4.25
N THR A 308 -20.52 1.81 -5.15
CA THR A 308 -21.49 0.70 -5.11
C THR A 308 -21.03 -0.52 -5.89
N VAL A 309 -20.19 -0.32 -6.92
CA VAL A 309 -19.55 -1.34 -7.76
C VAL A 309 -18.14 -0.87 -8.09
N LEU A 310 -17.18 -1.80 -8.13
CA LEU A 310 -15.80 -1.52 -8.51
C LEU A 310 -15.41 -2.25 -9.80
N PRO A 311 -14.49 -1.69 -10.61
CA PRO A 311 -13.79 -2.47 -11.63
C PRO A 311 -12.87 -3.51 -10.95
N MET A 312 -12.25 -4.38 -11.75
CA MET A 312 -11.25 -5.34 -11.24
C MET A 312 -11.79 -6.26 -10.13
N ALA A 313 -13.09 -6.56 -10.16
CA ALA A 313 -13.80 -7.38 -9.16
C ALA A 313 -14.55 -8.54 -9.83
N GLN A 314 -15.89 -8.58 -9.74
CA GLN A 314 -16.78 -9.69 -10.18
C GLN A 314 -16.49 -10.25 -11.58
N ARG A 315 -15.97 -9.45 -12.51
CA ARG A 315 -15.63 -9.89 -13.88
C ARG A 315 -14.50 -10.92 -13.93
N TYR A 316 -13.57 -10.88 -12.97
CA TYR A 316 -12.28 -11.55 -13.08
C TYR A 316 -12.08 -12.71 -12.11
N PHE A 317 -12.85 -12.76 -11.03
CA PHE A 317 -12.67 -13.72 -9.95
C PHE A 317 -13.81 -14.74 -9.94
N MET A 318 -13.45 -16.01 -9.67
CA MET A 318 -14.44 -17.08 -9.51
C MET A 318 -15.20 -16.96 -8.19
N PHE A 319 -14.56 -16.37 -7.18
CA PHE A 319 -15.07 -16.08 -5.83
C PHE A 319 -14.62 -14.69 -5.40
#